data_AF-A0A7S4FC59-F1
#
_entry.id   AF-A0A7S4FC59-F1
#
_cell.length_a   1.000
_cell.length_b   1.000
_cell.length_c   1.000
_cell.angle_alpha   90.00
_cell.angle_beta   90.00
_cell.angle_gamma   90.00
#
_symmetry.space_group_name_H-M   'P 1'
#
loop_
_entity.id
_entity.type
_entity.pdbx_description
1 polymer ?
#
loop_
_entity_poly.entity_id
_entity_poly.type
_entity_poly.pdbx_seq_one_letter_code
_entity_poly.pdbx_strand_id
1 'polypeptide(L)'
;VMPAATAMLLLQLLQLLPLLRGESNHAVLAQQAASLREAAPSIAPSDAKLPDASEAPPSAGKPLFLTPLLPDQWKEAQQLSAVKLEGMESSVYSGFLTIDAATSSNSFFTFVEASSGGADA
;
A
#
# COMPACT_ATOMS: atom_id res chain seq x y z
N VAL A 1 -35.52 -45.05 15.71
CA VAL A 1 -35.21 -44.02 16.72
C VAL A 1 -33.70 -43.83 16.69
N MET A 2 -33.20 -42.80 16.01
CA MET A 2 -31.75 -42.56 15.96
C MET A 2 -31.31 -41.89 17.26
N PRO A 3 -30.14 -42.26 17.82
CA PRO A 3 -29.64 -41.63 19.04
C PRO A 3 -29.27 -40.17 18.76
N ALA A 4 -29.60 -39.28 19.71
CA ALA A 4 -29.45 -37.83 19.58
C ALA A 4 -28.04 -37.37 19.17
N ALA A 5 -27.01 -38.15 19.53
CA ALA A 5 -25.62 -37.89 19.14
C ALA A 5 -25.39 -37.99 17.61
N THR A 6 -26.11 -38.86 16.92
CA THR A 6 -25.97 -39.03 15.45
C THR A 6 -26.65 -37.90 14.69
N ALA A 7 -27.74 -37.34 15.23
CA ALA A 7 -28.42 -36.19 14.64
C ALA A 7 -27.58 -34.91 14.76
N MET A 8 -26.87 -34.72 15.88
CA MET A 8 -25.98 -33.57 16.07
C MET A 8 -24.77 -33.57 15.14
N LEU A 9 -24.15 -34.75 14.92
CA LEU A 9 -22.98 -34.85 14.05
C LEU A 9 -23.31 -34.54 12.58
N LEU A 10 -24.50 -34.96 12.13
CA LEU A 10 -25.00 -34.66 10.78
C LEU A 10 -25.32 -33.16 10.60
N LEU A 11 -25.84 -32.51 11.65
CA LEU A 11 -26.10 -31.08 11.64
C LEU A 11 -24.80 -30.27 11.60
N GLN A 12 -23.77 -30.70 12.35
CA GLN A 12 -22.44 -30.07 12.31
C GLN A 12 -21.75 -30.26 10.95
N LEU A 13 -21.87 -31.43 10.32
CA LEU A 13 -21.31 -31.64 8.99
C LEU A 13 -21.99 -30.76 7.93
N LEU A 14 -23.31 -30.58 8.01
CA LEU A 14 -24.08 -29.70 7.11
C LEU A 14 -23.66 -28.23 7.21
N GLN A 15 -23.19 -27.76 8.38
CA GLN A 15 -22.70 -26.39 8.55
C GLN A 15 -21.28 -26.17 8.00
N LEU A 16 -20.53 -27.23 7.70
CA LEU A 16 -19.18 -27.17 7.14
C LEU A 16 -19.16 -27.30 5.60
N LEU A 17 -20.29 -27.61 4.95
CA LEU A 17 -20.38 -27.68 3.49
C LEU A 17 -20.04 -26.38 2.73
N PRO A 18 -20.37 -25.15 3.20
CA PRO A 18 -20.06 -23.94 2.44
C PRO A 18 -18.56 -23.59 2.42
N LEU A 19 -17.73 -24.18 3.29
CA LEU A 19 -16.28 -23.98 3.27
C LEU A 19 -15.55 -24.80 2.19
N LEU A 20 -16.19 -25.84 1.65
CA LEU A 20 -15.65 -26.70 0.58
C LEU A 20 -16.08 -26.25 -0.82
N ARG A 21 -17.01 -25.29 -0.91
CA ARG A 21 -17.45 -24.70 -2.17
C ARG A 21 -16.82 -23.33 -2.26
N GLY A 22 -15.78 -23.20 -3.08
CA GLY A 22 -15.16 -21.91 -3.42
C GLY A 22 -16.12 -21.00 -4.20
N GLU A 23 -17.23 -20.59 -3.57
CA GLU A 23 -18.13 -19.56 -4.08
C GLU A 23 -17.71 -18.21 -3.51
N SER A 24 -16.75 -17.61 -4.22
CA SER A 24 -16.74 -16.20 -4.63
C SER A 24 -17.37 -15.18 -3.65
N ASN A 25 -16.54 -14.65 -2.76
CA ASN A 25 -16.76 -13.41 -1.98
C ASN A 25 -16.94 -12.14 -2.85
N HIS A 26 -17.43 -12.24 -4.08
CA HIS A 26 -17.64 -11.11 -4.97
C HIS A 26 -18.88 -10.27 -4.59
N ALA A 27 -19.90 -10.91 -4.01
CA ALA A 27 -21.14 -10.21 -3.63
C ALA A 27 -20.95 -9.31 -2.40
N VAL A 28 -20.13 -9.73 -1.43
CA VAL A 28 -19.87 -8.97 -0.19
C VAL A 28 -19.01 -7.73 -0.46
N LEU A 29 -18.05 -7.83 -1.39
CA LEU A 29 -17.24 -6.69 -1.84
C LEU A 29 -18.08 -5.63 -2.57
N ALA A 30 -19.04 -6.04 -3.39
CA ALA A 30 -19.95 -5.11 -4.09
C ALA A 30 -20.88 -4.36 -3.13
N GLN A 31 -21.32 -5.01 -2.04
CA GLN A 31 -22.18 -4.38 -1.04
C GLN A 31 -21.41 -3.43 -0.12
N GLN A 32 -20.16 -3.76 0.25
CA GLN A 32 -19.28 -2.85 0.98
C GLN A 32 -18.89 -1.61 0.16
N ALA A 33 -18.70 -1.73 -1.16
CA ALA A 33 -18.46 -0.59 -2.04
C ALA A 33 -19.67 0.36 -2.15
N ALA A 34 -20.89 -0.18 -2.03
CA ALA A 34 -22.12 0.63 -2.07
C ALA A 34 -22.33 1.43 -0.76
N SER A 35 -22.03 0.85 0.40
CA SER A 35 -22.22 1.52 1.70
C SER A 35 -21.20 2.62 2.01
N LEU A 36 -20.01 2.60 1.40
CA LEU A 36 -19.02 3.66 1.57
C LEU A 36 -19.35 4.94 0.78
N ARG A 37 -20.28 4.90 -0.18
CA ARG A 37 -20.63 6.05 -1.02
C ARG A 37 -21.66 6.99 -0.39
N GLU A 38 -22.33 6.57 0.70
CA GLU A 38 -23.44 7.32 1.31
C GLU A 38 -23.02 8.19 2.52
N ALA A 39 -21.76 8.15 2.94
CA ALA A 39 -21.25 8.94 4.07
C ALA A 39 -20.37 10.13 3.66
N ALA A 40 -20.43 10.59 2.40
CA ALA A 40 -19.77 11.82 2.01
C ALA A 40 -20.60 13.03 2.51
N PRO A 41 -20.09 13.86 3.43
CA PRO A 41 -20.76 15.11 3.75
C PRO A 41 -20.83 15.96 2.48
N SER A 42 -22.05 16.39 2.13
CA SER A 42 -22.31 17.39 1.11
C SER A 42 -21.69 18.71 1.55
N ILE A 43 -20.44 18.96 1.16
CA ILE A 43 -19.83 20.27 1.28
C ILE A 43 -20.36 21.08 0.09
N ALA A 44 -21.38 21.88 0.35
CA ALA A 44 -21.80 22.94 -0.57
C ALA A 44 -20.60 23.83 -0.92
N PRO A 45 -20.51 24.39 -2.14
CA PRO A 45 -19.41 25.26 -2.52
C PRO A 45 -19.52 26.56 -1.70
N SER A 46 -18.73 26.63 -0.63
CA SER A 46 -18.40 27.89 0.02
C SER A 46 -17.58 28.71 -0.97
N ASP A 47 -17.82 30.02 -1.03
CA ASP A 47 -17.23 31.04 -1.93
C ASP A 47 -15.69 31.18 -1.84
N ALA A 48 -14.96 30.08 -1.72
CA ALA A 48 -13.54 30.01 -1.93
C ALA A 48 -13.30 30.16 -3.44
N LYS A 49 -12.71 31.29 -3.82
CA LYS A 49 -12.02 31.47 -5.11
C LYS A 49 -11.23 30.19 -5.39
N LEU A 50 -11.71 29.38 -6.33
CA LEU A 50 -11.02 28.19 -6.81
C LEU A 50 -9.59 28.61 -7.15
N PRO A 51 -8.55 27.96 -6.60
CA PRO A 51 -7.22 28.14 -7.14
C PRO A 51 -7.32 27.79 -8.63
N ASP A 52 -6.82 28.71 -9.46
CA ASP A 52 -6.78 28.53 -10.90
C ASP A 52 -6.23 27.12 -11.18
N ALA A 53 -6.95 26.32 -11.97
CA ALA A 53 -6.54 24.97 -12.35
C ALA A 53 -5.22 24.96 -13.16
N SER A 54 -4.60 26.12 -13.34
CA SER A 54 -3.30 26.37 -13.95
C SER A 54 -2.08 26.26 -13.02
N GLU A 55 -2.23 25.99 -11.71
CA GLU A 55 -1.09 25.50 -10.92
C GLU A 55 -1.05 23.97 -10.99
N ALA A 56 -0.48 23.45 -12.07
CA ALA A 56 0.04 22.09 -12.04
C ALA A 56 0.93 21.95 -10.79
N PRO A 57 0.76 20.89 -9.98
CA PRO A 57 1.67 20.67 -8.85
C PRO A 57 3.10 20.75 -9.38
N PRO A 58 4.03 21.36 -8.63
CA PRO A 58 5.40 21.58 -9.09
C PRO A 58 5.91 20.28 -9.70
N SER A 59 6.34 20.34 -10.97
CA SER A 59 6.72 19.18 -11.80
C SER A 59 7.40 18.11 -10.94
N ALA A 60 6.65 17.08 -10.54
CA ALA A 60 7.21 15.99 -9.78
C ALA A 60 8.36 15.39 -10.60
N GLY A 61 9.54 15.24 -9.99
CA GLY A 61 10.70 14.67 -10.67
C GLY A 61 10.39 13.31 -11.27
N LYS A 62 11.21 12.86 -12.23
CA LYS A 62 11.08 11.50 -12.78
C LYS A 62 11.30 10.47 -11.67
N PRO A 63 10.52 9.37 -11.64
CA PRO A 63 10.74 8.31 -10.66
C PRO A 63 12.11 7.67 -10.87
N LEU A 64 12.84 7.45 -9.76
CA LEU A 64 14.13 6.79 -9.76
C LEU A 64 13.96 5.30 -9.43
N PHE A 65 14.19 4.44 -10.41
CA PHE A 65 14.19 2.98 -10.23
C PHE A 65 15.62 2.47 -10.05
N LEU A 66 15.90 1.85 -8.92
CA LEU A 66 17.25 1.38 -8.57
C LEU A 66 17.49 -0.09 -8.91
N THR A 67 16.43 -0.87 -9.16
CA THR A 67 16.55 -2.30 -9.48
C THR A 67 17.54 -2.62 -10.60
N PRO A 68 17.64 -1.86 -11.71
CA PRO A 68 18.62 -2.16 -12.76
C PRO A 68 20.09 -2.06 -12.33
N LEU A 69 20.36 -1.35 -11.23
CA LEU A 69 21.71 -1.16 -10.70
C LEU A 69 22.06 -2.18 -9.61
N LEU A 70 21.09 -2.95 -9.12
CA LEU A 70 21.28 -3.84 -7.97
C LEU A 70 21.35 -5.31 -8.39
N PRO A 71 22.24 -6.13 -7.77
CA PRO A 71 23.14 -5.76 -6.66
C PRO A 71 24.51 -5.20 -7.11
N ASP A 72 24.87 -5.31 -8.39
CA ASP A 72 26.26 -5.17 -8.85
C ASP A 72 26.81 -3.73 -8.79
N GLN A 73 25.95 -2.73 -8.99
CA GLN A 73 26.30 -1.31 -9.02
C GLN A 73 25.72 -0.57 -7.80
N TRP A 74 25.73 -1.21 -6.64
CA TRP A 74 25.12 -0.69 -5.40
C TRP A 74 25.64 0.70 -4.98
N LYS A 75 26.91 1.02 -5.26
CA LYS A 75 27.48 2.36 -4.95
C LYS A 75 26.83 3.45 -5.79
N GLU A 76 26.62 3.19 -7.07
CA GLU A 76 25.92 4.12 -7.97
C GLU A 76 24.45 4.24 -7.56
N ALA A 77 23.80 3.11 -7.26
CA ALA A 77 22.43 3.11 -6.76
C ALA A 77 22.28 3.95 -5.48
N GLN A 78 23.21 3.83 -4.53
CA GLN A 78 23.25 4.62 -3.31
C GLN A 78 23.40 6.11 -3.62
N GLN A 79 24.34 6.48 -4.48
CA GLN A 79 24.58 7.88 -4.87
C GLN A 79 23.36 8.51 -5.55
N LEU A 80 22.76 7.81 -6.51
CA LEU A 80 21.58 8.30 -7.23
C LEU A 80 20.37 8.45 -6.30
N SER A 81 20.25 7.58 -5.31
CA SER A 81 19.14 7.62 -4.34
C SER A 81 19.27 8.73 -3.29
N ALA A 82 20.42 9.41 -3.20
CA ALA A 82 20.65 10.42 -2.17
C ALA A 82 19.72 11.63 -2.36
N VAL A 83 19.04 12.02 -1.28
CA VAL A 83 18.14 13.16 -1.23
C VAL A 83 18.70 14.19 -0.26
N LYS A 84 18.79 15.44 -0.70
CA LYS A 84 19.12 16.57 0.16
C LYS A 84 17.85 17.25 0.63
N LEU A 85 17.57 17.15 1.92
CA LEU A 85 16.46 17.86 2.57
C LEU A 85 17.00 19.07 3.31
N GLU A 86 16.39 20.24 3.09
CA GLU A 86 16.78 21.46 3.80
C GLU A 86 16.51 21.31 5.31
N GLY A 87 17.49 21.67 6.14
CA GLY A 87 17.39 21.59 7.60
C GLY A 87 17.61 20.18 8.18
N MET A 88 18.01 19.19 7.37
CA MET A 88 18.38 17.86 7.83
C MET A 88 19.86 17.58 7.56
N GLU A 89 20.60 17.28 8.63
CA GLU A 89 22.04 16.93 8.56
C GLU A 89 22.28 15.43 8.31
N SER A 90 21.25 14.60 8.46
CA SER A 90 21.34 13.16 8.20
C SER A 90 21.32 12.84 6.71
N SER A 91 22.04 11.78 6.32
CA SER A 91 21.93 11.19 5.00
C SER A 91 20.53 10.63 4.77
N VAL A 92 19.86 11.08 3.71
CA VAL A 92 18.55 10.55 3.29
C VAL A 92 18.68 9.92 1.92
N TYR A 93 18.02 8.79 1.73
CA TYR A 93 17.99 8.06 0.47
C TYR A 93 16.56 7.70 0.13
N SER A 94 16.17 7.79 -1.13
CA SER A 94 14.85 7.34 -1.57
C SER A 94 14.85 6.86 -3.02
N GLY A 95 13.83 6.07 -3.36
CA GLY A 95 13.66 5.56 -4.72
C GLY A 95 12.62 4.46 -4.80
N PHE A 96 12.58 3.81 -5.95
CA PHE A 96 11.72 2.66 -6.21
C PHE A 96 12.54 1.40 -6.46
N LEU A 97 12.04 0.30 -5.91
CA LEU A 97 12.49 -1.06 -6.20
C LEU A 97 11.37 -1.78 -6.93
N THR A 98 11.65 -2.31 -8.11
CA THR A 98 10.78 -3.24 -8.81
C THR A 98 10.77 -4.58 -8.07
N ILE A 99 9.58 -4.98 -7.62
CA ILE A 99 9.32 -6.25 -6.93
C ILE A 99 9.01 -7.34 -7.94
N ASP A 100 8.21 -6.99 -8.95
CA ASP A 100 7.86 -7.88 -10.05
C ASP A 100 7.74 -7.10 -11.35
N ALA A 101 8.58 -7.46 -12.33
CA ALA A 101 8.60 -6.85 -13.64
C ALA A 101 7.38 -7.23 -14.49
N ALA A 102 6.78 -8.41 -14.29
CA ALA A 102 5.65 -8.87 -15.09
C ALA A 102 4.38 -8.07 -14.81
N THR A 103 4.17 -7.71 -13.54
CA THR A 103 3.02 -6.90 -13.11
C THR A 103 3.34 -5.41 -13.00
N SER A 104 4.59 -5.00 -13.27
CA SER A 104 5.07 -3.64 -13.00
C SER A 104 4.82 -3.21 -11.54
N SER A 105 4.95 -4.16 -10.61
CA SER A 105 4.82 -3.90 -9.18
C SER A 105 6.11 -3.31 -8.63
N ASN A 106 6.00 -2.15 -7.98
CA ASN A 106 7.14 -1.41 -7.43
C ASN A 106 6.87 -1.01 -5.99
N SER A 107 7.91 -1.02 -5.17
CA SER A 107 7.89 -0.53 -3.80
C SER A 107 8.68 0.76 -3.71
N PHE A 108 8.10 1.78 -3.09
CA PHE A 108 8.80 3.00 -2.75
C PHE A 108 9.50 2.83 -1.39
N PHE A 109 10.71 3.38 -1.26
CA PHE A 109 11.39 3.45 0.03
C PHE A 109 11.92 4.86 0.29
N THR A 110 11.99 5.20 1.58
CA THR A 110 12.80 6.27 2.12
C THR A 110 13.61 5.71 3.29
N PHE A 111 14.90 5.96 3.29
CA PHE A 111 15.81 5.58 4.36
C PHE A 111 16.51 6.84 4.88
N VAL A 112 16.53 6.98 6.20
CA VAL A 112 17.24 8.07 6.89
C VAL A 112 18.27 7.41 7.79
N GLU A 113 19.53 7.81 7.61
CA GLU A 113 20.60 7.33 8.46
C GLU A 113 20.43 7.87 9.88
N ALA A 114 20.51 6.96 10.86
CA ALA A 114 20.39 7.32 12.26
C ALA A 114 21.57 8.21 12.67
N SER A 115 21.28 9.37 13.25
CA SER A 115 22.29 10.25 13.85
C SER A 115 22.63 9.81 15.28
N SER A 116 23.00 8.54 15.48
CA SER A 116 23.44 8.07 16.79
C SER A 116 24.97 8.13 16.89
N GLY A 117 25.47 9.13 17.60
CA GLY A 117 26.80 9.08 18.23
C GLY A 117 26.81 8.28 19.55
N GLY A 118 25.74 7.55 19.86
CA GLY A 118 25.62 6.75 21.08
C GLY A 118 26.24 5.37 20.90
N ALA A 119 27.31 5.10 21.64
CA ALA A 119 27.96 3.80 21.73
C ALA A 119 27.14 2.84 22.59
N ASP A 120 25.93 2.46 22.14
CA ASP A 120 25.12 1.44 22.82
C ASP A 120 24.76 0.35 21.80
N ALA A 121 25.73 -0.51 21.51
CA ALA A 121 25.54 -1.82 20.87
C ALA A 121 26.25 -2.88 21.71
#